data_AF-A0A429YZ24-F1
#
_entry.id   AF-A0A429YZ24-F1
#
_cell.length_a   1.000
_cell.length_b   1.000
_cell.length_c   1.000
_cell.angle_alpha   90.00
_cell.angle_beta   90.00
_cell.angle_gamma   90.00
#
_symmetry.space_group_name_H-M   'P 1'
#
loop_
_entity.id
_entity.type
_entity.pdbx_description
1 polymer ?
#
loop_
_entity_poly.entity_id
_entity_poly.type
_entity_poly.pdbx_seq_one_letter_code
_entity_poly.pdbx_strand_id
1 'polypeptide(L)'
;MKYVTAYGIAVVIFLIVDAIWLGIVARGFYSSRMGELLLDQPRWGVAAIFYLVYVAGLVYFAISVGMAQDSIAAAALNGALFGFFCYLTYDATNLAVLKGYDPVVALVDVVWGTVLSATVAGGTLFAMRTFGLLPQTSVG
;
A
#
# COMPACT_ATOMS: atom_id res chain seq x y z
N MET A 1 16.74 10.51 -10.50
CA MET A 1 16.79 10.76 -9.04
C MET A 1 15.41 10.93 -8.41
N LYS A 2 14.52 11.78 -8.96
CA LYS A 2 13.18 12.07 -8.40
C LYS A 2 12.34 10.83 -8.02
N TYR A 3 12.24 9.84 -8.92
CA TYR A 3 11.51 8.59 -8.64
C TYR A 3 12.19 7.70 -7.60
N VAL A 4 13.53 7.71 -7.51
CA VAL A 4 14.28 6.98 -6.48
C VAL A 4 14.03 7.62 -5.10
N THR A 5 14.00 8.94 -5.03
CA THR A 5 13.66 9.68 -3.81
C THR A 5 12.20 9.42 -3.40
N ALA A 6 11.26 9.49 -4.34
CA ALA A 6 9.85 9.16 -4.10
C ALA A 6 9.70 7.73 -3.57
N TYR A 7 10.39 6.76 -4.18
CA TYR A 7 10.40 5.38 -3.73
C TYR A 7 10.93 5.24 -2.30
N GLY A 8 12.08 5.85 -1.99
CA GLY A 8 12.65 5.80 -0.63
C GLY A 8 11.70 6.37 0.43
N ILE A 9 11.06 7.51 0.16
CA ILE A 9 10.06 8.10 1.05
C ILE A 9 8.84 7.18 1.19
N ALA A 10 8.32 6.66 0.07
CA ALA A 10 7.16 5.78 0.06
C ALA A 10 7.41 4.49 0.85
N VAL A 11 8.60 3.87 0.72
CA VAL A 11 8.99 2.69 1.51
C VAL A 11 8.97 3.01 3.01
N VAL A 12 9.54 4.14 3.42
CA VAL A 12 9.58 4.53 4.84
C VAL A 12 8.16 4.74 5.38
N ILE A 13 7.32 5.50 4.66
CA ILE A 13 5.93 5.73 5.09
C ILE A 13 5.15 4.42 5.13
N PHE A 14 5.29 3.56 4.11
CA PHE A 14 4.63 2.26 4.03
C PHE A 14 4.98 1.40 5.24
N LEU A 15 6.27 1.25 5.55
CA LEU A 15 6.73 0.45 6.68
C LEU A 15 6.24 0.98 8.03
N ILE A 16 6.20 2.31 8.21
CA ILE A 16 5.69 2.91 9.46
C ILE A 16 4.20 2.62 9.63
N VAL A 17 3.39 2.88 8.60
CA VAL A 17 1.93 2.68 8.68
C VAL A 17 1.60 1.20 8.81
N ASP A 18 2.32 0.33 8.11
CA ASP A 18 2.12 -1.11 8.19
C ASP A 18 2.58 -1.71 9.53
N ALA A 19 3.66 -1.20 10.13
CA ALA A 19 4.06 -1.60 11.49
C ALA A 19 2.98 -1.28 12.53
N ILE A 20 2.25 -0.17 12.36
CA ILE A 20 1.10 0.18 13.20
C ILE A 20 -0.02 -0.86 13.04
N TRP A 21 -0.34 -1.27 11.81
CA TRP A 21 -1.33 -2.32 11.54
C TRP A 21 -0.97 -3.65 12.20
N LEU A 22 0.28 -4.09 12.01
CA LEU A 22 0.77 -5.34 12.55
C LEU A 22 0.79 -5.33 14.10
N GLY A 23 1.10 -4.18 14.68
CA GLY A 23 1.13 -3.99 16.14
C GLY A 23 -0.26 -3.93 16.78
N ILE A 24 -1.26 -3.35 16.11
CA ILE A 24 -2.58 -3.08 16.70
C ILE A 24 -3.62 -4.14 16.32
N VAL A 25 -3.64 -4.58 15.06
CA VAL A 25 -4.75 -5.38 14.52
C VAL A 25 -4.33 -6.80 14.19
N ALA A 26 -3.16 -6.99 13.56
CA ALA A 26 -2.86 -8.27 12.92
C ALA A 26 -2.66 -9.46 13.88
N ARG A 27 -2.00 -9.25 15.03
CA ARG A 27 -1.51 -10.36 15.89
C ARG A 27 -2.59 -11.32 16.40
N GLY A 28 -3.80 -10.83 16.65
CA GLY A 28 -4.92 -11.67 17.11
C GLY A 28 -6.03 -11.83 16.08
N PHE A 29 -6.19 -10.86 15.17
CA PHE A 29 -7.29 -10.86 14.21
C PHE A 29 -7.15 -11.96 13.16
N TYR A 30 -5.99 -12.09 12.52
CA TYR A 30 -5.79 -13.11 11.50
C TYR A 30 -5.69 -14.52 12.10
N SER A 31 -5.00 -14.70 13.23
CA SER A 31 -4.84 -16.03 13.83
C SER A 31 -6.18 -16.63 14.30
N SER A 32 -7.08 -15.81 14.83
CA SER A 32 -8.41 -16.25 15.28
C SER A 32 -9.39 -16.55 14.15
N ARG A 33 -9.18 -15.98 12.95
CA ARG A 33 -10.09 -16.11 11.80
C ARG A 33 -9.58 -17.03 10.70
N MET A 34 -8.27 -17.21 10.61
CA MET A 34 -7.60 -17.96 9.54
C MET A 34 -6.69 -19.08 10.05
N GLY A 35 -6.78 -19.47 11.33
CA GLY A 35 -5.80 -20.35 11.99
C GLY A 35 -5.29 -21.54 11.14
N GLU A 36 -6.20 -22.36 10.58
CA GLU A 36 -5.83 -23.52 9.76
C GLU A 36 -5.29 -23.17 8.35
N LEU A 37 -5.51 -21.93 7.88
CA LEU A 37 -5.01 -21.42 6.60
C LEU A 37 -3.64 -20.77 6.70
N LEU A 38 -3.19 -20.41 7.92
CA LEU A 38 -1.91 -19.74 8.13
C LEU A 38 -0.76 -20.74 8.16
N LEU A 39 0.39 -20.32 7.63
CA LEU A 39 1.65 -21.05 7.80
C LEU A 39 2.15 -20.92 9.24
N ASP A 40 2.80 -21.97 9.75
CA ASP A 40 3.49 -21.96 11.04
C ASP A 40 4.54 -20.83 11.13
N GLN A 41 5.20 -20.53 10.01
CA GLN A 41 6.14 -19.43 9.90
C GLN A 41 5.92 -18.63 8.60
N PRO A 42 5.92 -17.29 8.67
CA PRO A 42 5.86 -16.45 7.49
C PRO A 42 7.05 -16.68 6.56
N ARG A 43 6.79 -16.70 5.25
CA ARG A 43 7.85 -16.71 4.22
C ARG A 43 8.40 -15.31 4.01
N TRP A 44 9.33 -14.88 4.87
CA TRP A 44 9.87 -13.51 4.89
C TRP A 44 10.43 -13.01 3.55
N GLY A 45 11.06 -13.88 2.75
CA GLY A 45 11.56 -13.50 1.43
C GLY A 45 10.44 -13.11 0.44
N VAL A 46 9.30 -13.80 0.49
CA VAL A 46 8.13 -13.48 -0.36
C VAL A 46 7.51 -12.16 0.10
N ALA A 47 7.39 -11.95 1.41
CA ALA A 47 6.89 -10.70 1.96
C ALA A 47 7.78 -9.50 1.57
N ALA A 48 9.11 -9.64 1.65
CA ALA A 48 10.04 -8.59 1.27
C ALA A 48 9.90 -8.21 -0.22
N ILE A 49 9.79 -9.19 -1.11
CA ILE A 49 9.58 -8.96 -2.54
C ILE A 49 8.25 -8.21 -2.76
N PHE A 50 7.17 -8.63 -2.10
CA PHE A 50 5.88 -7.94 -2.16
C PHE A 50 6.02 -6.46 -1.77
N TYR A 51 6.65 -6.14 -0.64
CA TYR A 51 6.77 -4.75 -0.15
C TYR A 51 7.50 -3.89 -1.18
N LEU A 52 8.62 -4.39 -1.71
CA LEU A 52 9.44 -3.65 -2.67
C LEU A 52 8.72 -3.41 -4.00
N VAL A 53 8.03 -4.43 -4.52
CA VAL A 53 7.32 -4.36 -5.80
C VAL A 53 6.03 -3.56 -5.68
N TYR A 54 5.30 -3.72 -4.58
CA TYR A 54 4.06 -2.99 -4.33
C TYR A 54 4.31 -1.48 -4.25
N VAL A 55 5.34 -1.06 -3.52
CA VAL A 55 5.73 0.35 -3.45
C VAL A 55 6.19 0.88 -4.81
N ALA A 56 6.86 0.06 -5.64
CA ALA A 56 7.20 0.47 -7.01
C ALA A 56 5.94 0.72 -7.85
N GLY A 57 4.92 -0.13 -7.71
CA GLY A 57 3.59 0.06 -8.29
C GLY A 57 2.95 1.37 -7.83
N LEU A 58 2.96 1.66 -6.52
CA LEU A 58 2.46 2.94 -5.99
C LEU A 58 3.20 4.16 -6.56
N VAL A 59 4.52 4.07 -6.70
CA VAL A 59 5.30 5.14 -7.31
C VAL A 59 4.86 5.37 -8.75
N TYR A 60 4.69 4.30 -9.52
CA TYR A 60 4.33 4.38 -10.92
C TYR A 60 2.88 4.85 -11.14
N PHE A 61 1.90 4.23 -10.49
CA PHE A 61 0.48 4.47 -10.76
C PHE A 61 -0.12 5.64 -9.98
N ALA A 62 0.44 6.00 -8.83
CA ALA A 62 -0.16 7.01 -7.95
C ALA A 62 0.73 8.23 -7.74
N ILE A 63 1.95 8.03 -7.24
CA ILE A 63 2.82 9.15 -6.86
C ILE A 63 3.29 9.91 -8.10
N SER A 64 3.60 9.22 -9.21
CA SER A 64 3.99 9.88 -10.46
C SER A 64 2.89 10.81 -11.00
N VAL A 65 1.63 10.40 -10.87
CA VAL A 65 0.45 11.19 -11.29
C VAL A 65 0.34 12.44 -10.42
N GLY A 66 0.49 12.29 -9.11
CA GLY A 66 0.51 13.43 -8.19
C GLY A 66 1.68 14.37 -8.44
N MET A 67 2.87 13.86 -8.78
CA MET A 67 4.03 14.67 -9.15
C MET A 67 3.79 15.45 -10.45
N ALA A 68 3.18 14.83 -11.45
CA ALA A 68 2.91 15.45 -12.74
C ALA A 68 1.84 16.55 -12.65
N GLN A 69 0.84 16.37 -11.78
CA GLN A 69 -0.26 17.32 -11.58
C GLN A 69 -0.01 18.30 -10.43
N ASP A 70 1.10 18.17 -9.72
CA ASP A 70 1.34 18.81 -8.42
C ASP A 70 0.11 18.74 -7.50
N SER A 71 -0.45 17.54 -7.31
CA SER A 71 -1.70 17.32 -6.58
C SER A 71 -1.61 16.14 -5.61
N ILE A 72 -1.63 16.45 -4.31
CA ILE A 72 -1.67 15.45 -3.23
C ILE A 72 -2.97 14.65 -3.30
N ALA A 73 -4.08 15.31 -3.64
CA ALA A 73 -5.36 14.64 -3.84
C ALA A 73 -5.30 13.62 -4.98
N ALA A 74 -4.63 13.96 -6.10
CA ALA A 74 -4.43 13.02 -7.20
C ALA A 74 -3.56 11.83 -6.79
N ALA A 75 -2.46 12.06 -6.05
CA ALA A 75 -1.65 10.96 -5.52
C ALA A 75 -2.46 10.05 -4.58
N ALA A 76 -3.18 10.63 -3.62
CA ALA A 76 -3.97 9.88 -2.66
C ALA A 76 -5.10 9.09 -3.32
N LEU A 77 -5.84 9.69 -4.26
CA LEU A 77 -6.92 9.02 -4.98
C LEU A 77 -6.42 7.85 -5.83
N ASN A 78 -5.35 8.07 -6.62
CA ASN A 78 -4.78 6.99 -7.42
C ASN A 78 -4.14 5.91 -6.54
N GLY A 79 -3.58 6.28 -5.38
CA GLY A 79 -3.10 5.34 -4.37
C GLY A 79 -4.23 4.50 -3.79
N ALA A 80 -5.34 5.13 -3.43
CA ALA A 80 -6.54 4.45 -2.95
C ALA A 80 -7.05 3.43 -3.98
N LEU A 81 -7.18 3.84 -5.25
CA LEU A 81 -7.64 2.97 -6.33
C LEU A 81 -6.67 1.79 -6.55
N PHE A 82 -5.36 2.05 -6.62
CA PHE A 82 -4.36 1.01 -6.77
C PHE A 82 -4.45 -0.02 -5.64
N GLY A 83 -4.50 0.45 -4.39
CA GLY A 83 -4.64 -0.42 -3.22
C GLY A 83 -5.95 -1.19 -3.20
N PHE A 84 -7.06 -0.52 -3.48
CA PHE A 84 -8.38 -1.15 -3.61
C PHE A 84 -8.34 -2.33 -4.59
N PHE A 85 -7.83 -2.12 -5.82
CA PHE A 85 -7.80 -3.19 -6.82
C PHE A 85 -6.86 -4.33 -6.44
N CYS A 86 -5.67 -4.04 -5.90
CA CYS A 86 -4.73 -5.08 -5.47
C CYS A 86 -5.31 -5.95 -4.36
N TYR A 87 -5.78 -5.34 -3.28
CA TYR A 87 -6.33 -6.08 -2.14
C TYR A 87 -7.63 -6.78 -2.50
N LEU A 88 -8.54 -6.11 -3.24
CA LEU A 88 -9.77 -6.75 -3.69
C LEU A 88 -9.48 -7.97 -4.57
N THR A 89 -8.50 -7.88 -5.47
CA THR A 89 -8.14 -9.03 -6.32
C THR A 89 -7.67 -10.21 -5.48
N TYR A 90 -6.83 -9.96 -4.47
CA TYR A 90 -6.35 -11.00 -3.57
C TYR A 90 -7.49 -11.62 -2.75
N ASP A 91 -8.26 -10.79 -2.05
CA ASP A 91 -9.31 -11.25 -1.14
C ASP A 91 -10.51 -11.86 -1.85
N ALA A 92 -10.95 -11.28 -2.96
CA ALA A 92 -12.04 -11.85 -3.76
C ALA A 92 -11.65 -13.21 -4.36
N THR A 93 -10.39 -13.37 -4.78
CA THR A 93 -9.88 -14.66 -5.24
C THR A 93 -9.89 -15.67 -4.11
N ASN A 94 -9.40 -15.31 -2.92
CA ASN A 94 -9.40 -16.19 -1.76
C ASN A 94 -10.82 -16.59 -1.33
N LEU A 95 -11.77 -15.66 -1.31
CA LEU A 95 -13.18 -15.97 -1.04
C LEU A 95 -13.80 -16.92 -2.09
N ALA A 96 -13.33 -16.87 -3.33
CA ALA A 96 -13.81 -17.73 -4.40
C ALA A 96 -13.20 -19.14 -4.37
N VAL A 97 -11.94 -19.29 -3.93
CA VAL A 97 -11.19 -20.55 -4.10
C VAL A 97 -10.84 -21.27 -2.80
N LEU A 98 -10.76 -20.58 -1.66
CA LEU A 98 -10.38 -21.18 -0.38
C LEU A 98 -11.62 -21.51 0.47
N LYS A 99 -11.66 -22.75 0.99
CA LYS A 99 -12.68 -23.15 1.96
C LYS A 99 -12.38 -22.49 3.30
N GLY A 100 -13.35 -21.76 3.84
CA GLY A 100 -13.25 -21.16 5.18
C GLY A 100 -12.49 -19.83 5.25
N TYR A 101 -12.22 -19.18 4.11
CA TYR A 101 -11.70 -17.81 4.13
C TYR A 101 -12.77 -16.85 4.67
N ASP A 102 -12.41 -16.05 5.68
CA ASP A 102 -13.36 -15.22 6.41
C ASP A 102 -13.69 -13.92 5.63
N PRO A 103 -14.97 -13.66 5.28
CA PRO A 103 -15.39 -12.44 4.58
C PRO A 103 -15.10 -11.15 5.35
N VAL A 104 -15.02 -11.21 6.69
CA VAL A 104 -14.66 -10.06 7.52
C VAL A 104 -13.17 -9.74 7.35
N VAL A 105 -12.31 -10.75 7.23
CA VAL A 105 -10.89 -10.53 6.92
C VAL A 105 -10.77 -9.84 5.56
N ALA A 106 -11.45 -10.38 4.54
CA ALA A 106 -11.46 -9.79 3.20
C ALA A 106 -11.87 -8.32 3.20
N LEU A 107 -13.00 -7.99 3.82
CA LEU A 107 -13.50 -6.62 3.86
C LEU A 107 -12.53 -5.67 4.59
N VAL A 108 -12.01 -6.10 5.74
CA VAL A 108 -11.08 -5.31 6.54
C VAL A 108 -9.77 -5.08 5.77
N ASP A 109 -9.25 -6.10 5.10
CA ASP A 109 -7.99 -6.03 4.37
C ASP A 109 -8.12 -5.12 3.14
N VAL A 110 -9.23 -5.18 2.40
CA VAL A 110 -9.51 -4.26 1.29
C VAL A 110 -9.61 -2.80 1.75
N VAL A 111 -10.34 -2.54 2.83
CA VAL A 111 -10.46 -1.19 3.40
C VAL A 111 -9.08 -0.69 3.85
N TRP A 112 -8.32 -1.53 4.56
CA TRP A 112 -6.98 -1.18 5.03
C TRP A 112 -6.03 -0.91 3.86
N GLY A 113 -5.95 -1.81 2.87
CA GLY A 113 -5.10 -1.65 1.69
C GLY A 113 -5.41 -0.39 0.89
N THR A 114 -6.68 -0.03 0.79
CA THR A 114 -7.13 1.23 0.18
C THR A 114 -6.61 2.45 0.95
N VAL A 115 -6.82 2.48 2.27
CA VAL A 115 -6.40 3.60 3.13
C VAL A 115 -4.87 3.71 3.19
N LEU A 116 -4.17 2.61 3.45
CA LEU A 116 -2.71 2.52 3.48
C LEU A 116 -2.10 3.10 2.21
N SER A 117 -2.60 2.67 1.05
CA SER A 117 -2.08 3.09 -0.25
C SER A 117 -2.33 4.57 -0.54
N ALA A 118 -3.49 5.08 -0.16
CA ALA A 118 -3.81 6.50 -0.24
C ALA A 118 -2.88 7.34 0.65
N THR A 119 -2.69 6.90 1.91
CA THR A 119 -1.81 7.57 2.89
C THR A 119 -0.36 7.57 2.42
N VAL A 120 0.15 6.44 1.92
CA VAL A 120 1.52 6.35 1.43
C VAL A 120 1.73 7.24 0.21
N ALA A 121 0.82 7.21 -0.77
CA ALA A 121 0.96 8.02 -1.98
C ALA A 121 0.82 9.53 -1.68
N GLY A 122 -0.23 9.93 -0.95
CA GLY A 122 -0.46 11.32 -0.57
C GLY A 122 0.64 11.85 0.35
N GLY A 123 1.03 11.07 1.36
CA GLY A 123 2.11 11.42 2.30
C GLY A 123 3.47 11.55 1.62
N THR A 124 3.77 10.68 0.64
CA THR A 124 5.00 10.79 -0.14
C THR A 124 5.03 12.10 -0.92
N LEU A 125 3.95 12.45 -1.63
CA LEU A 125 3.92 13.69 -2.40
C LEU A 125 3.97 14.92 -1.48
N PHE A 126 3.26 14.88 -0.34
CA PHE A 126 3.32 15.93 0.67
C PHE A 126 4.77 16.16 1.15
N ALA A 127 5.47 15.09 1.54
CA ALA A 127 6.87 15.18 1.97
C ALA A 127 7.77 15.74 0.85
N MET A 128 7.63 15.22 -0.39
CA MET A 128 8.39 15.73 -1.52
C MET A 128 8.15 17.22 -1.78
N ARG A 129 6.91 17.69 -1.63
CA ARG A 129 6.56 19.12 -1.75
C ARG A 129 7.22 19.95 -0.64
N THR A 130 7.12 19.51 0.61
CA THR A 130 7.68 20.21 1.77
C THR A 130 9.20 20.37 1.68
N PHE A 131 9.90 19.38 1.13
CA PHE A 131 11.36 19.43 0.97
C PHE A 131 11.83 20.01 -0.38
N GLY A 132 10.91 20.54 -1.21
CA GLY A 132 11.27 21.14 -2.50
C GLY A 132 11.82 20.14 -3.54
N LEU A 133 11.41 18.86 -3.43
CA LEU A 133 11.89 17.75 -4.26
C LEU A 133 11.00 17.47 -5.48
N LEU A 134 9.94 18.25 -5.67
CA LEU A 134 9.05 18.12 -6.82
C LEU A 134 9.75 18.53 -8.13
N PRO A 135 9.40 17.90 -9.26
CA PRO A 135 9.84 18.39 -10.56
C PRO A 135 9.39 19.83 -10.75
N GLN A 136 10.30 20.75 -11.10
CA GLN A 136 9.87 22.01 -11.72
C GLN A 136 9.15 21.65 -13.02
N THR A 137 7.88 21.99 -13.12
CA THR A 137 7.16 21.93 -14.39
C THR A 137 7.79 22.99 -15.28
N SER A 138 8.60 22.57 -16.24
CA SER A 138 9.03 23.44 -17.33
C SER A 138 7.78 23.74 -18.16
N VAL A 139 7.08 24.82 -17.80
CA VAL A 139 6.08 25.44 -18.66
C VAL A 139 6.83 25.92 -19.89
N GLY A 140 6.75 25.13 -20.97
CA GLY A 140 7.10 25.53 -22.33
C GLY A 140 5.84 25.96 -23.06
#